data_AF-A0A7R9YSS9-F1
#
_entry.id   AF-A0A7R9YSS9-F1
#
_cell.length_a   1.000
_cell.length_b   1.000
_cell.length_c   1.000
_cell.angle_alpha   90.00
_cell.angle_beta   90.00
_cell.angle_gamma   90.00
#
_symmetry.space_group_name_H-M   'P 1'
#
loop_
_entity.id
_entity.type
_entity.pdbx_description
1 polymer ?
#
loop_
_entity_poly.entity_id
_entity_poly.type
_entity_poly.pdbx_seq_one_letter_code
_entity_poly.pdbx_strand_id
1 'polypeptide(L)'
;FLLERKGVKDLAQSIKDQRYGQQKYFMTMAGMSRNFYLVEGDPELDDSLTEVERKAVKTATLQTNLAGFHMLFTTGPHETLLLLANLTRAVQRHYHGRTAAAPPVTPHVAPSLDAWMENIKQLRASLTVRDIFGLMLCSVPGAGETLVEGILSVYPTWHSLWAAYKQLIEQRRSIGHADPDKAADLLLADIPVGATGLGAGLSGCRTVGRELSRKVYRSLFHAPAKA
;
A
#
# COMPACT_ATOMS: atom_id res chain seq x y z
N PHE A 1 -20.37 -1.51 2.29
CA PHE A 1 -19.72 -0.19 2.40
C PHE A 1 -18.68 -0.31 3.50
N LEU A 2 -17.47 0.18 3.27
CA LEU A 2 -16.38 0.19 4.26
C LEU A 2 -15.81 1.60 4.33
N LEU A 3 -15.48 2.09 5.53
CA LEU A 3 -14.94 3.43 5.73
C LEU A 3 -13.73 3.35 6.66
N GLU A 4 -12.59 3.92 6.23
CA GLU A 4 -11.43 4.18 7.07
C GLU A 4 -11.43 5.65 7.47
N ARG A 5 -11.44 5.94 8.76
CA ARG A 5 -11.26 7.31 9.29
C ARG A 5 -9.80 7.50 9.66
N LYS A 6 -9.19 8.59 9.19
CA LYS A 6 -7.81 8.97 9.51
C LYS A 6 -7.72 10.45 9.84
N GLY A 7 -7.18 10.81 11.00
CA GLY A 7 -6.80 12.19 11.28
C GLY A 7 -5.65 12.63 10.37
N VAL A 8 -5.55 13.92 10.03
CA VAL A 8 -4.47 14.45 9.17
C VAL A 8 -3.07 14.12 9.71
N LYS A 9 -2.87 14.23 11.02
CA LYS A 9 -1.63 13.84 11.72
C LYS A 9 -1.35 12.34 11.63
N ASP A 10 -2.36 11.51 11.88
CA ASP A 10 -2.21 10.05 11.78
C ASP A 10 -1.95 9.59 10.35
N LEU A 11 -2.50 10.30 9.37
CA LEU A 11 -2.25 10.07 7.95
C LEU A 11 -0.80 10.42 7.59
N ALA A 12 -0.32 11.59 8.01
CA ALA A 12 1.08 11.98 7.83
C ALA A 12 2.04 10.93 8.43
N GLN A 13 1.77 10.51 9.67
CA GLN A 13 2.57 9.49 10.34
C GLN A 13 2.46 8.11 9.65
N SER A 14 1.29 7.73 9.15
CA SER A 14 1.09 6.46 8.43
C SER A 14 1.79 6.44 7.06
N ILE A 15 1.93 7.59 6.41
CA ILE A 15 2.74 7.74 5.19
C ILE A 15 4.23 7.59 5.53
N LYS A 16 4.68 8.26 6.59
CA LYS A 16 6.07 8.18 7.06
C LYS A 16 6.48 6.75 7.42
N ASP A 17 5.65 6.07 8.22
CA ASP A 17 5.89 4.69 8.68
C ASP A 17 5.45 3.62 7.67
N GLN A 18 5.08 4.01 6.43
CA GLN A 18 4.69 3.10 5.34
C GLN A 18 3.47 2.20 5.62
N ARG A 19 2.69 2.49 6.65
CA ARG A 19 1.45 1.77 7.00
C ARG A 19 0.27 2.11 6.09
N TYR A 20 0.31 3.30 5.46
CA TYR A 20 -0.74 3.80 4.58
C TYR A 20 -1.02 2.85 3.39
N GLY A 21 0.03 2.34 2.72
CA GLY A 21 -0.12 1.42 1.60
C GLY A 21 -0.75 0.08 2.00
N GLN A 22 -0.28 -0.49 3.11
CA GLN A 22 -0.80 -1.75 3.64
C GLN A 22 -2.28 -1.66 4.02
N GLN A 23 -2.68 -0.57 4.68
CA GLN A 23 -4.08 -0.34 5.06
C GLN A 23 -4.99 -0.31 3.83
N LYS A 24 -4.63 0.44 2.78
CA LYS A 24 -5.38 0.48 1.52
C LYS A 24 -5.46 -0.88 0.84
N TYR A 25 -4.34 -1.61 0.78
CA TYR A 25 -4.31 -2.95 0.20
C TYR A 25 -5.33 -3.87 0.88
N PHE A 26 -5.33 -3.93 2.21
CA PHE A 26 -6.29 -4.74 2.95
C PHE A 26 -7.74 -4.28 2.77
N MET A 27 -8.00 -2.97 2.63
CA MET A 27 -9.35 -2.48 2.33
C MET A 27 -9.82 -2.88 0.94
N THR A 28 -8.96 -2.85 -0.07
CA THR A 28 -9.27 -3.34 -1.43
C THR A 28 -9.58 -4.84 -1.40
N MET A 29 -8.77 -5.59 -0.66
CA MET A 29 -8.92 -7.03 -0.52
C MET A 29 -10.12 -7.44 0.34
N ALA A 30 -10.65 -6.54 1.18
CA ALA A 30 -11.76 -6.81 2.10
C ALA A 30 -13.11 -7.14 1.41
N GLY A 31 -13.18 -7.12 0.07
CA GLY A 31 -14.35 -7.57 -0.69
C GLY A 31 -15.56 -6.64 -0.61
N MET A 32 -15.38 -5.41 -0.14
CA MET A 32 -16.44 -4.41 -0.04
C MET A 32 -16.51 -3.59 -1.34
N SER A 33 -17.72 -3.49 -1.91
CA SER A 33 -17.93 -2.82 -3.21
C SER A 33 -17.72 -1.31 -3.21
N ARG A 34 -17.74 -0.68 -2.02
CA ARG A 34 -17.62 0.77 -1.86
C ARG A 34 -16.77 1.09 -0.65
N ASN A 35 -15.53 1.49 -0.92
CA ASN A 35 -14.53 1.87 0.07
C ASN A 35 -14.47 3.40 0.17
N PHE A 36 -14.64 3.93 1.37
CA PHE A 36 -14.50 5.34 1.69
C PHE A 36 -13.24 5.57 2.52
N TYR A 37 -12.61 6.72 2.31
CA TYR A 37 -11.50 7.18 3.11
C TYR A 37 -11.82 8.58 3.61
N LEU A 38 -12.06 8.69 4.92
CA LEU A 38 -12.39 9.92 5.61
C LEU A 38 -11.13 10.53 6.21
N VAL A 39 -10.74 11.72 5.74
CA VAL A 39 -9.67 12.52 6.32
C VAL A 39 -10.29 13.55 7.28
N GLU A 40 -9.94 13.46 8.56
CA GLU A 40 -10.42 14.36 9.61
C GLU A 40 -9.33 15.39 9.98
N GLY A 41 -9.71 16.67 10.01
CA GLY A 41 -8.82 17.81 10.20
C GLY A 41 -8.49 18.51 8.88
N ASP A 42 -7.99 19.74 8.98
CA ASP A 42 -7.48 20.50 7.84
C ASP A 42 -5.95 20.44 7.83
N PRO A 43 -5.33 19.82 6.81
CA PRO A 43 -3.88 19.73 6.73
C PRO A 43 -3.22 21.09 6.50
N GLU A 44 -3.93 22.19 6.20
CA GLU A 44 -3.36 23.54 6.09
C GLU A 44 -3.40 24.30 7.41
N LEU A 45 -4.31 23.94 8.32
CA LEU A 45 -4.50 24.62 9.61
C LEU A 45 -3.85 23.89 10.79
N ASP A 46 -3.40 22.65 10.59
CA ASP A 46 -2.75 21.87 11.64
C ASP A 46 -1.28 22.28 11.79
N ASP A 47 -0.95 23.15 12.75
CA ASP A 47 0.42 23.62 13.02
C ASP A 47 1.41 22.51 13.42
N SER A 48 0.92 21.32 13.77
CA SER A 48 1.79 20.19 14.10
C SER A 48 2.40 19.50 12.87
N LEU A 49 1.91 19.82 11.67
CA LEU A 49 2.41 19.29 10.40
C LEU A 49 3.48 20.21 9.79
N THR A 50 4.59 19.59 9.40
CA THR A 50 5.59 20.25 8.55
C THR A 50 5.06 20.45 7.13
N GLU A 51 5.61 21.40 6.38
CA GLU A 51 5.26 21.62 4.95
C GLU A 51 5.40 20.36 4.08
N VAL A 52 6.37 19.50 4.40
CA VAL A 52 6.57 18.22 3.70
C VAL A 52 5.41 17.27 4.00
N GLU A 53 4.98 17.20 5.25
CA GLU A 53 3.86 16.35 5.66
C GLU A 53 2.53 16.85 5.09
N ARG A 54 2.28 18.17 5.04
CA ARG A 54 1.09 18.74 4.38
C ARG A 54 1.02 18.32 2.92
N LYS A 55 2.12 18.46 2.18
CA LYS A 55 2.23 18.03 0.77
C LYS A 55 2.05 16.52 0.61
N ALA A 56 2.58 15.72 1.53
CA ALA A 56 2.42 14.28 1.53
C ALA A 56 0.96 13.87 1.73
N VAL A 57 0.25 14.49 2.68
CA VAL A 57 -1.18 14.26 2.94
C VAL A 57 -2.05 14.62 1.73
N LYS A 58 -1.80 15.77 1.10
CA LYS A 58 -2.49 16.18 -0.14
C LYS A 58 -2.25 15.17 -1.27
N THR A 59 -1.01 14.74 -1.46
CA THR A 59 -0.65 13.76 -2.49
C THR A 59 -1.31 12.41 -2.23
N ALA A 60 -1.24 11.92 -0.99
CA ALA A 60 -1.86 10.67 -0.59
C ALA A 60 -3.38 10.69 -0.80
N THR A 61 -4.04 11.81 -0.53
CA THR A 61 -5.47 12.00 -0.76
C THR A 61 -5.84 11.81 -2.24
N LEU A 62 -5.08 12.46 -3.15
CA LEU A 62 -5.27 12.30 -4.60
C LEU A 62 -5.01 10.86 -5.04
N GLN A 63 -3.92 10.24 -4.56
CA GLN A 63 -3.59 8.86 -4.88
C GLN A 63 -4.64 7.86 -4.36
N THR A 64 -5.21 8.09 -3.18
CA THR A 64 -6.30 7.25 -2.64
C THR A 64 -7.54 7.35 -3.52
N ASN A 65 -7.89 8.55 -3.97
CA ASN A 65 -9.01 8.75 -4.91
C ASN A 65 -8.79 8.00 -6.23
N LEU A 66 -7.59 8.14 -6.82
CA LEU A 66 -7.22 7.44 -8.06
C LEU A 66 -7.20 5.92 -7.90
N ALA A 67 -6.95 5.40 -6.69
CA ALA A 67 -7.05 3.98 -6.37
C ALA A 67 -8.50 3.48 -6.21
N GLY A 68 -9.51 4.31 -6.50
CA GLY A 68 -10.93 3.93 -6.50
C GLY A 68 -11.66 4.13 -5.16
N PHE A 69 -11.03 4.80 -4.19
CA PHE A 69 -11.67 5.12 -2.91
C PHE A 69 -12.48 6.42 -3.01
N HIS A 70 -13.62 6.45 -2.34
CA HIS A 70 -14.41 7.67 -2.16
C HIS A 70 -13.83 8.51 -1.02
N MET A 71 -13.21 9.64 -1.37
CA MET A 71 -12.66 10.57 -0.38
C MET A 71 -13.78 11.37 0.31
N LEU A 72 -13.69 11.46 1.63
CA LEU A 72 -14.52 12.33 2.47
C LEU A 72 -13.60 13.18 3.35
N PHE A 73 -14.05 14.39 3.69
CA PHE A 73 -13.28 15.33 4.50
C PHE A 73 -14.17 15.91 5.59
N THR A 74 -13.61 16.08 6.77
CA THR A 74 -14.25 16.77 7.90
C THR A 74 -13.20 17.61 8.62
N THR A 75 -13.61 18.72 9.19
CA THR A 75 -12.72 19.65 9.92
C THR A 75 -12.37 19.16 11.32
N GLY A 76 -13.19 18.27 11.89
CA GLY A 76 -12.95 17.70 13.21
C GLY A 76 -14.00 16.69 13.66
N PRO A 77 -13.90 16.19 14.91
CA PRO A 77 -14.69 15.06 15.40
C PRO A 77 -16.21 15.29 15.39
N HIS A 78 -16.66 16.52 15.63
CA HIS A 78 -18.09 16.84 15.64
C HIS A 78 -18.70 16.70 14.24
N GLU A 79 -18.04 17.26 13.24
CA GLU A 79 -18.47 17.13 11.84
C GLU A 79 -18.39 15.68 11.37
N THR A 80 -17.33 14.95 11.76
CA THR A 80 -17.22 13.50 11.56
C THR A 80 -18.41 12.75 12.12
N LEU A 81 -18.84 13.05 13.34
CA LEU A 81 -20.01 12.41 13.95
C LEU A 81 -21.28 12.65 13.12
N LEU A 82 -21.52 13.90 12.70
CA LEU A 82 -22.68 14.26 11.88
C LEU A 82 -22.65 13.56 10.51
N LEU A 83 -21.48 13.53 9.87
CA LEU A 83 -21.28 12.83 8.61
C LEU A 83 -21.59 11.33 8.76
N LEU A 84 -21.03 10.67 9.78
CA LEU A 84 -21.27 9.24 10.03
C LEU A 84 -22.74 8.94 10.34
N ALA A 85 -23.42 9.81 11.11
CA ALA A 85 -24.85 9.68 11.37
C ALA A 85 -25.68 9.78 10.08
N ASN A 86 -25.34 10.73 9.20
CA ASN A 86 -26.01 10.91 7.92
C ASN A 86 -25.73 9.76 6.94
N LEU A 87 -24.48 9.28 6.87
CA LEU A 87 -24.11 8.10 6.08
C LEU A 87 -24.86 6.86 6.56
N THR A 88 -24.97 6.67 7.87
CA THR A 88 -25.73 5.54 8.45
C THR A 88 -27.20 5.60 8.04
N ARG A 89 -27.85 6.76 8.15
CA ARG A 89 -29.24 6.96 7.67
C ARG A 89 -29.37 6.75 6.17
N ALA A 90 -28.37 7.15 5.38
CA ALA A 90 -28.34 6.92 3.94
C ALA A 90 -28.26 5.42 3.62
N VAL A 91 -27.41 4.67 4.32
CA VAL A 91 -27.31 3.21 4.20
C VAL A 91 -28.64 2.53 4.59
N GLN A 92 -29.25 2.95 5.71
CA GLN A 92 -30.56 2.43 6.13
C GLN A 92 -31.63 2.65 5.05
N ARG A 93 -31.74 3.87 4.51
CA ARG A 93 -32.66 4.18 3.40
C ARG A 93 -32.33 3.38 2.14
N HIS A 94 -31.05 3.18 1.85
CA HIS A 94 -30.60 2.40 0.70
C HIS A 94 -31.05 0.94 0.79
N TYR A 95 -31.04 0.33 1.97
CA TYR A 95 -31.47 -1.06 2.17
C TYR A 95 -32.94 -1.21 2.59
N HIS A 96 -33.64 -0.10 2.88
CA HIS A 96 -35.05 -0.13 3.25
C HIS A 96 -35.88 -0.82 2.16
N GLY A 97 -36.68 -1.83 2.53
CA GLY A 97 -37.49 -2.63 1.61
C GLY A 97 -36.73 -3.67 0.78
N ARG A 98 -35.38 -3.67 0.79
CA ARG A 98 -34.54 -4.68 0.12
C ARG A 98 -34.24 -5.91 0.99
N THR A 99 -34.54 -5.84 2.29
CA THR A 99 -34.25 -6.90 3.28
C THR A 99 -35.44 -7.84 3.53
N ALA A 100 -36.60 -7.61 2.91
CA ALA A 100 -37.85 -8.32 3.23
C ALA A 100 -38.33 -9.34 2.17
N ALA A 101 -37.68 -9.44 0.99
CA ALA A 101 -38.14 -10.30 -0.10
C ALA A 101 -37.06 -11.28 -0.58
N ALA A 102 -37.23 -12.55 -0.18
CA ALA A 102 -36.75 -13.79 -0.83
C ALA A 102 -35.21 -14.01 -0.95
N PRO A 103 -34.74 -15.28 -0.99
CA PRO A 103 -33.32 -15.60 -0.94
C PRO A 103 -32.65 -15.16 -2.25
N PRO A 104 -31.60 -14.34 -2.19
CA PRO A 104 -31.03 -13.79 -3.40
C PRO A 104 -30.01 -14.74 -4.04
N VAL A 105 -30.38 -15.30 -5.20
CA VAL A 105 -29.42 -15.79 -6.22
C VAL A 105 -28.89 -14.58 -7.02
N THR A 106 -28.46 -13.52 -6.35
CA THR A 106 -27.87 -12.33 -7.01
C THR A 106 -26.48 -12.00 -6.44
N PRO A 107 -25.52 -11.59 -7.28
CA PRO A 107 -24.11 -11.40 -6.90
C PRO A 107 -23.82 -10.16 -6.01
N HIS A 108 -24.84 -9.49 -5.46
CA HIS A 108 -24.70 -8.20 -4.78
C HIS A 108 -25.25 -8.16 -3.36
N VAL A 109 -25.33 -9.32 -2.72
CA VAL A 109 -25.80 -9.43 -1.33
C VAL A 109 -24.62 -9.13 -0.42
N ALA A 110 -24.77 -8.14 0.45
CA ALA A 110 -23.76 -7.87 1.46
C ALA A 110 -23.62 -9.11 2.36
N PRO A 111 -22.38 -9.60 2.60
CA PRO A 111 -22.18 -10.72 3.51
C PRO A 111 -22.71 -10.37 4.90
N SER A 112 -23.14 -11.38 5.66
CA SER A 112 -23.36 -11.18 7.10
C SER A 112 -22.06 -10.72 7.75
N LEU A 113 -22.15 -10.04 8.89
CA LEU A 113 -20.95 -9.57 9.60
C LEU A 113 -20.02 -10.73 9.93
N ASP A 114 -20.54 -11.86 10.39
CA ASP A 114 -19.76 -13.05 10.72
C ASP A 114 -19.08 -13.65 9.49
N ALA A 115 -19.81 -13.80 8.38
CA ALA A 115 -19.26 -14.32 7.12
C ALA A 115 -18.17 -13.40 6.58
N TRP A 116 -18.37 -12.08 6.68
CA TRP A 116 -17.36 -11.11 6.28
C TRP A 116 -16.12 -11.19 7.17
N MET A 117 -16.30 -11.22 8.50
CA MET A 117 -15.19 -11.34 9.45
C MET A 117 -14.38 -12.62 9.22
N GLU A 118 -15.06 -13.74 8.95
CA GLU A 118 -14.38 -15.00 8.62
C GLU A 118 -13.63 -14.91 7.29
N ASN A 119 -14.22 -14.30 6.27
CA ASN A 119 -13.53 -14.02 5.01
C ASN A 119 -12.28 -13.15 5.22
N ILE A 120 -12.34 -12.13 6.08
CA ILE A 120 -11.15 -11.31 6.42
C ILE A 120 -10.07 -12.13 7.13
N LYS A 121 -10.44 -13.05 8.03
CA LYS A 121 -9.46 -13.95 8.66
C LYS A 121 -8.82 -14.89 7.64
N GLN A 122 -9.63 -15.50 6.77
CA GLN A 122 -9.15 -16.37 5.71
C GLN A 122 -8.23 -15.61 4.75
N LEU A 123 -8.59 -14.37 4.40
CA LEU A 123 -7.77 -13.51 3.55
C LEU A 123 -6.39 -13.23 4.14
N ARG A 124 -6.34 -12.98 5.45
CA ARG A 124 -5.07 -12.80 6.16
C ARG A 124 -4.27 -14.09 6.23
N ALA A 125 -4.94 -15.24 6.38
CA ALA A 125 -4.32 -16.56 6.38
C ALA A 125 -3.87 -17.00 4.97
N SER A 126 -4.51 -16.50 3.91
CA SER A 126 -4.23 -16.83 2.52
C SER A 126 -3.22 -15.89 1.86
N LEU A 127 -2.66 -14.92 2.60
CA LEU A 127 -1.59 -14.09 2.08
C LEU A 127 -0.41 -14.97 1.68
N THR A 128 -0.06 -14.94 0.40
CA THR A 128 1.06 -15.72 -0.10
C THR A 128 2.38 -15.11 0.35
N VAL A 129 3.46 -15.90 0.29
CA VAL A 129 4.82 -15.39 0.52
C VAL A 129 5.14 -14.24 -0.45
N ARG A 130 4.59 -14.26 -1.67
CA ARG A 130 4.71 -13.17 -2.65
C ARG A 130 4.02 -11.89 -2.15
N ASP A 131 2.80 -12.00 -1.64
CA ASP A 131 2.03 -10.84 -1.15
C ASP A 131 2.73 -10.20 0.06
N ILE A 132 3.14 -11.02 1.01
CA ILE A 132 3.88 -10.57 2.20
C ILE A 132 5.18 -9.90 1.76
N PHE A 133 5.91 -10.48 0.81
CA PHE A 133 7.14 -9.89 0.31
C PHE A 133 6.90 -8.58 -0.45
N GLY A 134 5.82 -8.47 -1.23
CA GLY A 134 5.40 -7.21 -1.85
C GLY A 134 5.11 -6.12 -0.83
N LEU A 135 4.40 -6.44 0.25
CA LEU A 135 4.15 -5.50 1.35
C LEU A 135 5.45 -5.09 2.07
N MET A 136 6.41 -6.01 2.22
CA MET A 136 7.75 -5.69 2.75
C MET A 136 8.50 -4.74 1.82
N LEU A 137 8.47 -4.96 0.50
CA LEU A 137 9.11 -4.09 -0.47
C LEU A 137 8.49 -2.69 -0.47
N CYS A 138 7.15 -2.58 -0.44
CA CYS A 138 6.42 -1.31 -0.31
C CYS A 138 6.77 -0.53 0.96
N SER A 139 7.36 -1.18 1.98
CA SER A 139 7.85 -0.49 3.19
C SER A 139 9.22 0.20 3.00
N VAL A 140 9.87 0.02 1.84
CA VAL A 140 11.12 0.70 1.52
C VAL A 140 10.83 2.07 0.88
N PRO A 141 11.36 3.18 1.42
CA PRO A 141 11.08 4.52 0.88
C PRO A 141 11.43 4.68 -0.60
N GLY A 142 10.42 4.97 -1.42
CA GLY A 142 10.54 5.11 -2.88
C GLY A 142 10.15 3.84 -3.67
N ALA A 143 9.81 2.74 -2.98
CA ALA A 143 9.29 1.52 -3.60
C ALA A 143 7.79 1.64 -3.92
N GLY A 144 7.46 2.32 -5.02
CA GLY A 144 6.09 2.35 -5.53
C GLY A 144 5.63 1.00 -6.10
N GLU A 145 4.31 0.80 -6.17
CA GLU A 145 3.68 -0.46 -6.62
C GLU A 145 4.25 -1.01 -7.93
N THR A 146 4.43 -0.17 -8.95
CA THR A 146 4.98 -0.59 -10.24
C THR A 146 6.42 -1.11 -10.11
N LEU A 147 7.24 -0.45 -9.28
CA LEU A 147 8.64 -0.84 -9.04
C LEU A 147 8.69 -2.17 -8.27
N VAL A 148 7.81 -2.32 -7.27
CA VAL A 148 7.66 -3.55 -6.48
C VAL A 148 7.23 -4.71 -7.36
N GLU A 149 6.24 -4.53 -8.24
CA GLU A 149 5.81 -5.58 -9.16
C GLU A 149 6.93 -5.96 -10.14
N GLY A 150 7.71 -4.98 -10.62
CA GLY A 150 8.92 -5.25 -11.40
C GLY A 150 9.90 -6.17 -10.67
N ILE A 151 10.18 -5.89 -9.40
CA ILE A 151 11.04 -6.75 -8.56
C ILE A 151 10.42 -8.13 -8.36
N LEU A 152 9.13 -8.21 -8.01
CA LEU A 152 8.42 -9.47 -7.75
C LEU A 152 8.29 -10.34 -9.01
N SER A 153 8.28 -9.75 -10.19
CA SER A 153 8.25 -10.51 -11.45
C SER A 153 9.52 -11.34 -11.67
N VAL A 154 10.66 -10.86 -11.16
CA VAL A 154 11.96 -11.55 -11.25
C VAL A 154 12.23 -12.39 -10.00
N TYR A 155 11.94 -11.82 -8.83
CA TYR A 155 12.17 -12.43 -7.52
C TYR A 155 10.84 -12.50 -6.75
N PRO A 156 10.02 -13.55 -6.96
CA PRO A 156 8.67 -13.61 -6.40
C PRO A 156 8.64 -13.78 -4.88
N THR A 157 9.76 -14.14 -4.25
CA THR A 157 9.84 -14.37 -2.81
C THR A 157 11.10 -13.75 -2.22
N TRP A 158 11.03 -13.44 -0.92
CA TRP A 158 12.18 -13.02 -0.13
C TRP A 158 13.39 -13.95 -0.32
N HIS A 159 13.14 -15.26 -0.27
CA HIS A 159 14.18 -16.27 -0.41
C HIS A 159 14.86 -16.22 -1.78
N SER A 160 14.09 -16.08 -2.86
CA SER A 160 14.65 -15.99 -4.22
C SER A 160 15.56 -14.77 -4.39
N LEU A 161 15.17 -13.61 -3.83
CA LEU A 161 16.02 -12.41 -3.87
C LEU A 161 17.27 -12.57 -3.00
N TRP A 162 17.11 -13.13 -1.80
CA TRP A 162 18.23 -13.39 -0.90
C TRP A 162 19.28 -14.35 -1.48
N ALA A 163 18.82 -15.42 -2.15
CA ALA A 163 19.70 -16.36 -2.82
C ALA A 163 20.53 -15.67 -3.92
N ALA A 164 19.91 -14.78 -4.70
CA ALA A 164 20.60 -13.99 -5.72
C ALA A 164 21.64 -13.04 -5.11
N TYR A 165 21.31 -12.36 -4.00
CA TYR A 165 22.30 -11.54 -3.27
C TYR A 165 23.49 -12.36 -2.79
N LYS A 166 23.26 -13.51 -2.13
CA LYS A 166 24.34 -14.39 -1.67
C LYS A 166 25.25 -14.83 -2.81
N GLN A 167 24.65 -15.30 -3.91
CA GLN A 167 25.40 -15.79 -5.06
C GLN A 167 26.28 -14.68 -5.65
N LEU A 168 25.73 -13.47 -5.80
CA LEU A 168 26.48 -12.32 -6.30
C LEU A 168 27.65 -11.95 -5.37
N ILE A 169 27.40 -11.87 -4.06
CA ILE A 169 28.42 -11.50 -3.08
C ILE A 169 29.55 -12.54 -3.05
N GLU A 170 29.22 -13.83 -3.07
CA GLU A 170 30.21 -14.91 -3.07
C GLU A 170 31.06 -14.90 -4.36
N GLN A 171 30.42 -14.67 -5.51
CA GLN A 171 31.14 -14.51 -6.79
C GLN A 171 32.09 -13.31 -6.76
N ARG A 172 31.70 -12.20 -6.13
CA ARG A 172 32.57 -11.01 -6.00
C ARG A 172 33.72 -11.25 -5.03
N ARG A 173 33.49 -12.04 -3.98
CA ARG A 173 34.52 -12.47 -3.05
C ARG A 173 35.56 -13.36 -3.72
N SER A 174 35.14 -14.31 -4.54
CA SER A 174 36.07 -15.25 -5.22
C SER A 174 37.00 -14.56 -6.23
N ILE A 175 36.58 -13.43 -6.81
CA ILE A 175 37.41 -12.62 -7.72
C ILE A 175 38.23 -11.54 -7.00
N GLY A 176 38.27 -11.54 -5.66
CA GLY A 176 39.09 -10.62 -4.87
C GLY A 176 38.59 -9.17 -4.83
N HIS A 177 37.28 -8.93 -5.03
CA HIS A 177 36.73 -7.58 -4.95
C HIS A 177 36.84 -7.00 -3.53
N ALA A 178 37.31 -5.75 -3.40
CA ALA A 178 37.58 -5.13 -2.09
C ALA A 178 36.34 -4.98 -1.19
N ASP A 179 35.16 -4.85 -1.79
CA ASP A 179 33.87 -4.76 -1.10
C ASP A 179 32.83 -5.53 -1.92
N PRO A 180 32.62 -6.83 -1.65
CA PRO A 180 31.69 -7.66 -2.42
C PRO A 180 30.22 -7.28 -2.17
N ASP A 181 29.91 -6.70 -1.01
CA ASP A 181 28.58 -6.24 -0.62
C ASP A 181 28.09 -5.04 -1.45
N LYS A 182 29.00 -4.18 -1.92
CA LYS A 182 28.64 -3.10 -2.86
C LYS A 182 28.00 -3.59 -4.16
N ALA A 183 28.29 -4.81 -4.60
CA ALA A 183 27.63 -5.34 -5.80
C ALA A 183 26.14 -5.57 -5.58
N ALA A 184 25.73 -5.94 -4.35
CA ALA A 184 24.33 -6.13 -4.00
C ALA A 184 23.53 -4.82 -4.06
N ASP A 185 24.16 -3.66 -3.80
CA ASP A 185 23.48 -2.36 -3.94
C ASP A 185 22.94 -2.11 -5.35
N LEU A 186 23.46 -2.79 -6.36
CA LEU A 186 23.10 -2.60 -7.76
C LEU A 186 22.32 -3.78 -8.37
N LEU A 187 22.10 -4.87 -7.64
CA LEU A 187 21.48 -6.10 -8.19
C LEU A 187 20.13 -5.83 -8.88
N LEU A 188 19.33 -4.93 -8.32
CA LEU A 188 17.98 -4.64 -8.83
C LEU A 188 17.96 -3.47 -9.82
N ALA A 189 19.05 -2.72 -9.95
CA ALA A 189 19.04 -1.39 -10.57
C ALA A 189 18.54 -1.40 -12.03
N ASP A 190 18.84 -2.46 -12.76
CA ASP A 190 18.55 -2.59 -14.19
C ASP A 190 17.29 -3.42 -14.48
N ILE A 191 16.55 -3.84 -13.44
CA ILE A 191 15.27 -4.55 -13.63
C ILE A 191 14.29 -3.61 -14.35
N PRO A 192 13.75 -4.00 -15.51
CA PRO A 192 12.80 -3.19 -16.25
C PRO A 192 11.45 -3.17 -15.54
N VAL A 193 10.78 -2.02 -15.60
CA VAL A 193 9.50 -1.78 -14.96
C VAL A 193 8.52 -1.33 -16.03
N GLY A 194 7.39 -2.05 -16.15
CA GLY A 194 6.38 -1.76 -17.15
C GLY A 194 5.86 -0.32 -17.05
N ALA A 195 5.73 0.35 -18.20
CA ALA A 195 5.04 1.63 -18.27
C ALA A 195 3.52 1.37 -18.19
N THR A 196 2.90 1.54 -17.02
CA THR A 196 1.45 1.61 -16.92
C THR A 196 0.99 3.07 -17.08
N GLY A 197 0.21 3.36 -18.12
CA GLY A 197 -0.41 4.67 -18.39
C GLY A 197 -0.02 5.33 -19.72
N LEU A 198 -0.47 6.59 -19.90
CA LEU A 198 -0.36 7.43 -21.11
C LEU A 198 1.08 7.69 -21.65
N GLY A 199 2.11 7.17 -20.99
CA GLY A 199 3.52 7.32 -21.36
C GLY A 199 4.15 6.09 -22.03
N ALA A 200 3.38 5.04 -22.34
CA ALA A 200 3.89 3.78 -22.90
C ALA A 200 4.63 3.90 -24.25
N GLY A 201 4.53 5.06 -24.93
CA GLY A 201 5.17 5.31 -26.22
C GLY A 201 6.47 6.12 -26.20
N LEU A 202 6.91 6.65 -25.05
CA LEU A 202 8.14 7.44 -24.98
C LEU A 202 9.28 6.57 -24.45
N SER A 203 10.10 6.11 -25.40
CA SER A 203 11.26 5.24 -25.25
C SER A 203 12.28 5.75 -24.22
N GLY A 204 12.08 5.32 -22.98
CA GLY A 204 13.11 5.12 -21.98
C GLY A 204 12.70 3.90 -21.15
N CYS A 205 13.49 2.82 -21.17
CA CYS A 205 13.20 1.63 -20.38
C CYS A 205 13.30 2.02 -18.89
N ARG A 206 12.16 2.31 -18.27
CA ARG A 206 12.11 2.67 -16.85
C ARG A 206 12.60 1.46 -16.06
N THR A 207 13.62 1.64 -15.23
CA THR A 207 14.11 0.58 -14.35
C THR A 207 13.82 0.90 -12.89
N VAL A 208 14.06 -0.08 -12.01
CA VAL A 208 14.02 0.11 -10.55
C VAL A 208 14.99 1.21 -10.11
N GLY A 209 16.15 1.29 -10.76
CA GLY A 209 17.16 2.31 -10.51
C GLY A 209 18.07 2.01 -9.32
N ARG A 210 19.26 2.60 -9.35
CA ARG A 210 20.35 2.32 -8.38
C ARG A 210 19.98 2.69 -6.94
N GLU A 211 19.27 3.80 -6.77
CA GLU A 211 18.91 4.30 -5.45
C GLU A 211 17.98 3.34 -4.72
N LEU A 212 16.91 2.89 -5.39
CA LEU A 212 15.97 1.97 -4.80
C LEU A 212 16.60 0.59 -4.59
N SER A 213 17.38 0.10 -5.56
CA SER A 213 18.13 -1.15 -5.43
C SER A 213 18.97 -1.18 -4.13
N ARG A 214 19.74 -0.12 -3.89
CA ARG A 214 20.54 0.05 -2.67
C ARG A 214 19.68 0.07 -1.42
N LYS A 215 18.60 0.86 -1.40
CA LYS A 215 17.71 0.92 -0.24
C LYS A 215 17.08 -0.43 0.09
N VAL A 216 16.63 -1.18 -0.92
CA VAL A 216 16.07 -2.52 -0.74
C VAL A 216 17.11 -3.43 -0.08
N TYR A 217 18.34 -3.50 -0.61
CA TYR A 217 19.38 -4.33 -0.02
C TYR A 217 19.69 -3.92 1.42
N ARG A 218 19.96 -2.63 1.67
CA ARG A 218 20.41 -2.13 2.97
C ARG A 218 19.32 -2.12 4.04
N SER A 219 18.06 -1.90 3.68
CA SER A 219 16.97 -1.88 4.65
C SER A 219 16.45 -3.27 4.99
N LEU A 220 16.45 -4.19 4.02
CA LEU A 220 15.79 -5.49 4.17
C LEU A 220 16.79 -6.63 4.41
N PHE A 221 17.91 -6.66 3.70
CA PHE A 221 18.83 -7.81 3.69
C PHE A 221 20.17 -7.53 4.40
N HIS A 222 20.48 -6.27 4.65
CA HIS A 222 21.73 -5.83 5.28
C HIS A 222 21.44 -4.75 6.33
N ALA A 223 20.58 -5.06 7.30
CA ALA A 223 20.44 -4.21 8.48
C ALA A 223 21.74 -4.28 9.30
N PRO A 224 22.33 -3.15 9.73
CA PRO A 224 23.40 -3.20 10.71
C PRO A 224 22.86 -3.88 11.97
N ALA A 225 23.66 -4.76 12.59
CA ALA A 225 23.33 -5.28 13.91
C ALA A 225 23.01 -4.07 14.81
N LYS A 226 21.81 -4.04 15.40
CA LYS A 226 21.48 -3.03 16.40
C LYS A 226 22.52 -3.15 17.51
N ALA A 227 23.37 -2.13 17.64
CA ALA A 227 24.22 -1.93 18.81
C ALA A 227 23.35 -1.63 20.03
#